data_AF-A0A0Q4QTY7-F1
#
_entry.id   AF-A0A0Q4QTY7-F1
#
_cell.length_a   1.000
_cell.length_b   1.000
_cell.length_c   1.000
_cell.angle_alpha   90.00
_cell.angle_beta   90.00
_cell.angle_gamma   90.00
#
_symmetry.space_group_name_H-M   'P 1'
#
loop_
_entity.id
_entity.type
_entity.pdbx_description
1 polymer ?
#
loop_
_entity_poly.entity_id
_entity_poly.type
_entity_poly.pdbx_seq_one_letter_code
_entity_poly.pdbx_strand_id
1 'polypeptide(L)'
;MPNQDEQKNNEYLVIWYIDQAGKATKVSNTKYNSATGMVTFSTPHFSKFAVSYVFKTFNDASIFPWAQKPIEILASKGIINGISETSFYPGTNITRADFLVILVRTLGITADFSDNFSDVSPSDYYFEALGIAKKLGISNGAGNDVFNPNEQISRQDLMVFSRRALQIFEVVIPQGSAADIQKFGDRSELAAYAVEDVAAIVKERIVSGSGNTLNPKAYATRAEAAVIMYRIFNKL
;
A
#
# COMPACT_ATOMS: atom_id res chain seq x y z
N MET A 1 5.29 29.71 -6.65
CA MET A 1 3.83 29.70 -6.87
C MET A 1 3.53 28.56 -7.82
N PRO A 2 2.57 27.67 -7.53
CA PRO A 2 2.29 26.56 -8.42
C PRO A 2 1.74 27.04 -9.77
N ASN A 3 2.18 26.44 -10.89
CA ASN A 3 1.70 26.75 -12.23
C ASN A 3 0.28 26.18 -12.49
N GLN A 4 -0.33 26.51 -13.63
CA GLN A 4 -1.73 26.14 -13.94
C GLN A 4 -1.99 24.62 -14.00
N ASP A 5 -0.97 23.81 -14.28
CA ASP A 5 -1.09 22.35 -14.26
C ASP A 5 -0.99 21.81 -12.82
N GLU A 6 -0.13 22.43 -11.99
CA GLU A 6 -0.01 22.13 -10.57
C GLU A 6 -1.30 22.47 -9.80
N GLN A 7 -2.05 23.49 -10.24
CA GLN A 7 -3.36 23.87 -9.66
C GLN A 7 -4.48 22.87 -9.98
N LYS A 8 -4.35 22.09 -11.06
CA LYS A 8 -5.39 21.13 -11.50
C LYS A 8 -5.27 19.76 -10.83
N ASN A 9 -4.11 19.39 -10.29
CA ASN A 9 -3.92 18.06 -9.71
C ASN A 9 -2.99 18.07 -8.48
N ASN A 10 -3.51 18.65 -7.40
CA ASN A 10 -2.78 18.87 -6.15
C ASN A 10 -2.36 17.59 -5.40
N GLU A 11 -2.82 16.40 -5.83
CA GLU A 11 -2.41 15.12 -5.24
C GLU A 11 -0.92 14.79 -5.49
N TYR A 12 -0.31 15.45 -6.49
CA TYR A 12 1.12 15.36 -6.81
C TYR A 12 2.01 16.28 -5.97
N LEU A 13 1.44 17.05 -5.05
CA LEU A 13 2.24 17.76 -4.06
C LEU A 13 2.89 16.76 -3.09
N VAL A 14 4.19 16.93 -2.89
CA VAL A 14 5.04 16.10 -2.04
C VAL A 14 5.81 17.00 -1.09
N ILE A 15 5.82 16.61 0.18
CA ILE A 15 6.68 17.22 1.18
C ILE A 15 8.03 16.52 1.21
N TRP A 16 9.08 17.32 1.32
CA TRP A 16 10.45 16.87 1.47
C TRP A 16 10.94 17.24 2.86
N TYR A 17 11.43 16.25 3.60
CA TYR A 17 12.23 16.44 4.81
C TYR A 17 13.67 16.73 4.38
N ILE A 18 14.27 17.80 4.90
CA ILE A 18 15.66 18.18 4.63
C ILE A 18 16.46 17.97 5.93
N ASP A 19 17.44 17.08 5.90
CA ASP A 19 18.30 16.81 7.05
C ASP A 19 19.37 17.91 7.26
N GLN A 20 20.17 17.77 8.32
CA GLN A 20 21.23 18.74 8.65
C GLN A 20 22.34 18.81 7.59
N ALA A 21 22.52 17.75 6.79
CA ALA A 21 23.46 17.71 5.68
C ALA A 21 22.87 18.26 4.36
N GLY A 22 21.59 18.67 4.38
CA GLY A 22 20.88 19.17 3.20
C GLY A 22 20.29 18.08 2.30
N LYS A 23 20.31 16.81 2.71
CA LYS A 23 19.72 15.72 1.94
C LYS A 23 18.19 15.77 2.07
N ALA A 24 17.51 15.81 0.93
CA ALA A 24 16.06 15.81 0.85
C ALA A 24 15.50 14.38 0.73
N THR A 25 14.54 14.02 1.57
CA THR A 25 13.82 12.74 1.54
C THR A 25 12.32 12.98 1.45
N LYS A 26 11.62 12.24 0.58
CA LYS A 26 10.17 12.37 0.42
C LYS A 26 9.44 11.92 1.68
N VAL A 27 8.43 12.67 2.07
CA VAL A 27 7.50 12.34 3.15
C VAL A 27 6.26 11.69 2.52
N SER A 28 6.19 10.36 2.56
CA SER A 28 5.21 9.59 1.79
C SER A 28 3.75 9.80 2.23
N ASN A 29 3.49 10.19 3.48
CA ASN A 29 2.15 10.50 4.00
C ASN A 29 1.66 11.92 3.66
N THR A 30 2.24 12.57 2.63
CA THR A 30 1.82 13.91 2.19
C THR A 30 0.43 13.88 1.55
N LYS A 31 -0.51 14.65 2.10
CA LYS A 31 -1.87 14.82 1.58
C LYS A 31 -2.16 16.26 1.20
N TYR A 32 -3.11 16.43 0.29
CA TYR A 32 -3.67 17.73 -0.05
C TYR A 32 -5.14 17.77 0.36
N ASN A 33 -5.51 18.77 1.14
CA ASN A 33 -6.89 19.03 1.50
C ASN A 33 -7.43 20.15 0.61
N SER A 34 -8.28 19.78 -0.36
CA SER A 34 -8.86 20.74 -1.32
C SER A 34 -9.81 21.75 -0.70
N ALA A 35 -10.45 21.43 0.42
CA ALA A 35 -11.36 22.34 1.12
C ALA A 35 -10.60 23.49 1.81
N THR A 36 -9.38 23.25 2.26
CA THR A 36 -8.54 24.23 2.96
C THR A 36 -7.41 24.79 2.12
N GLY A 37 -7.10 24.15 0.99
CA GLY A 37 -5.92 24.47 0.16
C GLY A 37 -4.59 24.07 0.80
N MET A 38 -4.60 23.33 1.91
CA MET A 38 -3.41 22.98 2.67
C MET A 38 -2.82 21.64 2.25
N VAL A 39 -1.49 21.56 2.27
CA VAL A 39 -0.76 20.29 2.26
C VAL A 39 -0.53 19.87 3.71
N THR A 40 -0.91 18.64 4.05
CA THR A 40 -0.79 18.07 5.39
C THR A 40 0.10 16.84 5.39
N PHE A 41 0.80 16.61 6.49
CA PHE A 41 1.61 15.43 6.76
C PHE A 41 1.79 15.27 8.28
N SER A 42 2.22 14.09 8.73
CA SER A 42 2.56 13.84 10.13
C SER A 42 4.03 13.42 10.23
N THR A 43 4.72 13.91 11.25
CA THR A 43 6.14 13.62 11.54
C THR A 43 6.35 13.57 13.06
N PRO A 44 7.19 12.65 13.57
CA PRO A 44 7.49 12.59 15.00
C PRO A 44 8.54 13.62 15.44
N HIS A 45 9.11 14.42 14.52
CA HIS A 45 10.21 15.33 14.82
C HIS A 45 10.08 16.68 14.10
N PHE A 46 10.69 17.71 14.70
CA PHE A 46 10.81 19.02 14.05
C PHE A 46 11.96 19.03 13.03
N SER A 47 11.73 19.63 11.86
CA SER A 47 12.77 19.80 10.83
C SER A 47 12.44 20.93 9.85
N LYS A 48 13.31 21.13 8.86
CA LYS A 48 13.05 21.90 7.65
C LYS A 48 12.28 21.03 6.66
N PHE A 49 11.21 21.61 6.12
CA PHE A 49 10.38 20.97 5.11
C PHE A 49 10.22 21.87 3.89
N ALA A 50 10.12 21.25 2.71
CA ALA A 50 9.82 21.94 1.46
C ALA A 50 8.64 21.24 0.78
N VAL A 51 7.84 22.00 0.03
CA VAL A 51 6.78 21.46 -0.82
C VAL A 51 7.22 21.58 -2.26
N SER A 52 7.07 20.51 -3.03
CA SER A 52 7.23 20.56 -4.48
C SER A 52 6.12 19.77 -5.17
N TYR A 53 5.89 20.07 -6.44
CA TYR A 53 5.12 19.20 -7.31
C TYR A 53 6.02 18.10 -7.87
N VAL A 54 5.57 16.85 -7.80
CA VAL A 54 6.29 15.69 -8.33
C VAL A 54 5.33 14.88 -9.17
N PHE A 55 5.61 14.77 -10.47
CA PHE A 55 4.86 13.90 -11.38
C PHE A 55 5.75 12.77 -11.90
N LYS A 56 5.42 11.53 -11.52
CA LYS A 56 6.05 10.32 -12.02
C LYS A 56 5.00 9.51 -12.76
N THR A 57 5.32 9.10 -13.99
CA THR A 57 4.51 8.20 -14.82
C THR A 57 5.39 7.15 -15.46
N PHE A 58 4.74 6.16 -16.09
CA PHE A 58 5.39 5.04 -16.78
C PHE A 58 4.71 4.83 -18.13
N ASN A 59 5.47 4.40 -19.13
CA ASN A 59 4.99 4.22 -20.50
C ASN A 59 3.85 3.20 -20.60
N ASP A 60 3.82 2.23 -19.69
CA ASP A 60 2.85 1.14 -19.61
C ASP A 60 1.70 1.39 -18.61
N ALA A 61 1.70 2.51 -17.88
CA ALA A 61 0.65 2.81 -16.89
C ALA A 61 -0.72 3.01 -17.56
N SER A 62 -0.75 3.64 -18.73
CA SER A 62 -1.98 3.92 -19.49
C SER A 62 -2.63 2.67 -20.11
N ILE A 63 -1.89 1.56 -20.20
CA ILE A 63 -2.44 0.25 -20.65
C ILE A 63 -3.56 -0.22 -19.69
N PHE A 64 -3.50 0.21 -18.42
CA PHE A 64 -4.53 -0.03 -17.42
C PHE A 64 -5.11 1.30 -16.94
N PRO A 65 -6.04 1.94 -17.67
CA PRO A 65 -6.55 3.28 -17.34
C PRO A 65 -7.12 3.39 -15.92
N TRP A 66 -7.72 2.32 -15.41
CA TRP A 66 -8.26 2.24 -14.05
C TRP A 66 -7.18 2.25 -12.95
N ALA A 67 -5.94 1.89 -13.29
CA ALA A 67 -4.79 1.87 -12.37
C ALA A 67 -3.83 3.05 -12.58
N GLN A 68 -3.89 3.74 -13.74
CA GLN A 68 -2.93 4.78 -14.11
C GLN A 68 -2.77 5.84 -13.02
N LYS A 69 -3.86 6.52 -12.63
CA LYS A 69 -3.81 7.57 -11.60
C LYS A 69 -3.29 7.06 -10.26
N PRO A 70 -3.79 5.93 -9.71
CA PRO A 70 -3.21 5.30 -8.53
C PRO A 70 -1.70 5.03 -8.62
N ILE A 71 -1.24 4.51 -9.76
CA ILE A 71 0.19 4.24 -10.00
C ILE A 71 0.98 5.55 -9.97
N GLU A 72 0.56 6.55 -10.73
CA GLU A 72 1.25 7.84 -10.85
C GLU A 72 1.35 8.55 -9.49
N ILE A 73 0.25 8.61 -8.73
CA ILE A 73 0.23 9.29 -7.43
C ILE A 73 1.14 8.60 -6.42
N LEU A 74 1.02 7.27 -6.28
CA LEU A 74 1.85 6.54 -5.32
C LEU A 74 3.34 6.59 -5.72
N ALA A 75 3.65 6.56 -7.02
CA ALA A 75 5.02 6.69 -7.50
C ALA A 75 5.60 8.08 -7.26
N SER A 76 4.80 9.12 -7.51
CA SER A 76 5.16 10.51 -7.18
C SER A 76 5.50 10.68 -5.71
N LYS A 77 4.73 10.05 -4.81
CA LYS A 77 4.95 10.05 -3.35
C LYS A 77 6.06 9.10 -2.88
N GLY A 78 6.67 8.34 -3.78
CA GLY A 78 7.73 7.38 -3.47
C GLY A 78 7.26 6.12 -2.72
N ILE A 79 5.95 5.84 -2.76
CA ILE A 79 5.36 4.66 -2.11
C ILE A 79 5.58 3.42 -2.97
N ILE A 80 5.37 3.52 -4.28
CA ILE A 80 5.65 2.46 -5.24
C ILE A 80 6.77 2.86 -6.20
N ASN A 81 7.49 1.86 -6.71
CA ASN A 81 8.52 2.04 -7.72
C ASN A 81 8.20 1.21 -8.97
N GLY A 82 8.60 1.72 -10.14
CA GLY A 82 8.65 0.92 -11.35
C GLY A 82 9.73 -0.15 -11.28
N ILE A 83 9.71 -1.08 -12.22
CA ILE A 83 10.83 -2.03 -12.40
C ILE A 83 12.00 -1.38 -13.17
N SER A 84 11.74 -0.25 -13.81
CA SER A 84 12.71 0.64 -14.43
C SER A 84 12.24 2.09 -14.29
N GLU A 85 13.04 3.03 -14.78
CA GLU A 85 12.66 4.45 -14.80
C GLU A 85 11.39 4.74 -15.62
N THR A 86 11.07 3.89 -16.60
CA THR A 86 10.00 4.15 -17.57
C THR A 86 8.92 3.05 -17.61
N SER A 87 9.08 1.97 -16.84
CA SER A 87 8.15 0.83 -16.84
C SER A 87 7.72 0.39 -15.45
N PHE A 88 6.42 0.18 -15.27
CA PHE A 88 5.83 -0.27 -14.01
C PHE A 88 5.47 -1.76 -14.00
N TYR A 89 5.13 -2.32 -15.16
CA TYR A 89 4.64 -3.69 -15.38
C TYR A 89 3.33 -3.98 -14.61
N PRO A 90 2.26 -3.21 -14.88
CA PRO A 90 1.01 -3.27 -14.12
C PRO A 90 0.34 -4.66 -14.11
N GLY A 91 0.47 -5.43 -15.19
CA GLY A 91 -0.17 -6.74 -15.34
C GLY A 91 0.58 -7.91 -14.70
N THR A 92 1.78 -7.71 -14.15
CA THR A 92 2.53 -8.81 -13.52
C THR A 92 2.07 -9.04 -12.10
N ASN A 93 2.12 -10.32 -11.67
CA ASN A 93 1.81 -10.69 -10.30
C ASN A 93 2.86 -10.12 -9.34
N ILE A 94 2.40 -9.56 -8.23
CA ILE A 94 3.25 -8.98 -7.20
C ILE A 94 3.66 -10.03 -6.17
N THR A 95 4.90 -9.95 -5.68
CA THR A 95 5.39 -10.84 -4.63
C THR A 95 4.83 -10.45 -3.26
N ARG A 96 4.84 -11.38 -2.31
CA ARG A 96 4.45 -11.13 -0.91
C ARG A 96 5.32 -10.05 -0.26
N ALA A 97 6.63 -10.05 -0.52
CA ALA A 97 7.54 -9.04 0.01
C ALA A 97 7.31 -7.66 -0.60
N ASP A 98 7.19 -7.55 -1.93
CA ASP A 98 6.91 -6.28 -2.60
C ASP A 98 5.62 -5.64 -2.07
N PHE A 99 4.58 -6.46 -1.90
CA PHE A 99 3.31 -5.97 -1.37
C PHE A 99 3.46 -5.42 0.05
N LEU A 100 4.14 -6.12 0.96
CA LEU A 100 4.34 -5.65 2.33
C LEU A 100 5.21 -4.38 2.39
N VAL A 101 6.26 -4.27 1.57
CA VAL A 101 7.07 -3.05 1.48
C VAL A 101 6.19 -1.85 1.09
N ILE A 102 5.32 -2.03 0.09
CA ILE A 102 4.41 -0.97 -0.34
C ILE A 102 3.40 -0.65 0.77
N LEU A 103 2.84 -1.65 1.45
CA LEU A 103 1.88 -1.46 2.52
C LEU A 103 2.47 -0.67 3.71
N VAL A 104 3.65 -1.08 4.18
CA VAL A 104 4.36 -0.40 5.27
C VAL A 104 4.68 1.06 4.89
N ARG A 105 5.15 1.31 3.66
CA ARG A 105 5.41 2.67 3.16
C ARG A 105 4.13 3.51 3.01
N THR A 106 3.05 2.90 2.54
CA THR A 106 1.75 3.58 2.34
C THR A 106 1.22 4.12 3.67
N LEU A 107 1.38 3.34 4.74
CA LEU A 107 0.90 3.69 6.08
C LEU A 107 1.96 4.43 6.91
N GLY A 108 3.22 4.47 6.48
CA GLY A 108 4.31 5.07 7.25
C GLY A 108 4.53 4.38 8.60
N ILE A 109 4.26 3.07 8.67
CA ILE A 109 4.37 2.29 9.90
C ILE A 109 5.84 2.09 10.25
N THR A 110 6.19 2.31 11.51
CA THR A 110 7.52 2.05 12.07
C THR A 110 7.37 1.27 13.37
N ALA A 111 8.30 0.37 13.64
CA ALA A 111 8.37 -0.38 14.89
C ALA A 111 9.77 -0.96 15.09
N ASP A 112 10.24 -0.99 16.34
CA ASP A 112 11.43 -1.74 16.70
C ASP A 112 11.11 -3.23 16.75
N PHE A 113 11.92 -4.03 16.07
CA PHE A 113 11.82 -5.48 16.03
C PHE A 113 13.17 -6.12 16.36
N SER A 114 13.13 -7.30 16.98
CA SER A 114 14.32 -8.05 17.43
C SER A 114 14.63 -9.27 16.58
N ASP A 115 13.68 -9.71 15.77
CA ASP A 115 13.74 -10.91 14.96
C ASP A 115 12.98 -10.74 13.64
N ASN A 116 13.19 -11.66 12.72
CA ASN A 116 12.49 -11.73 11.43
C ASN A 116 12.14 -13.19 11.12
N PHE A 117 11.52 -13.45 9.97
CA PHE A 117 11.32 -14.82 9.50
C PHE A 117 12.66 -15.45 9.10
N SER A 118 12.77 -16.77 9.26
CA SER A 118 13.99 -17.55 9.01
C SER A 118 14.50 -17.50 7.57
N ASP A 119 13.62 -17.18 6.61
CA ASP A 119 13.92 -17.04 5.18
C ASP A 119 14.17 -15.58 4.75
N VAL A 120 14.44 -14.69 5.71
CA VAL A 120 14.70 -13.26 5.46
C VAL A 120 16.09 -12.87 5.99
N SER A 121 16.97 -12.45 5.09
CA SER A 121 18.33 -12.00 5.40
C SER A 121 18.35 -10.50 5.78
N PRO A 122 19.22 -10.07 6.72
CA PRO A 122 19.47 -8.65 7.00
C PRO A 122 19.88 -7.80 5.79
N SER A 123 20.38 -8.42 4.72
CA SER A 123 20.74 -7.74 3.48
C SER A 123 19.57 -7.54 2.50
N ASP A 124 18.42 -8.16 2.76
CA ASP A 124 17.27 -8.08 1.85
C ASP A 124 16.60 -6.72 1.93
N TYR A 125 16.23 -6.16 0.78
CA TYR A 125 15.58 -4.85 0.71
C TYR A 125 14.24 -4.78 1.45
N TYR A 126 13.63 -5.94 1.72
CA TYR A 126 12.37 -6.09 2.46
C TYR A 126 12.56 -6.44 3.94
N PHE A 127 13.81 -6.57 4.43
CA PHE A 127 14.11 -6.99 5.80
C PHE A 127 13.35 -6.13 6.82
N GLU A 128 13.47 -4.80 6.73
CA GLU A 128 12.82 -3.87 7.66
C GLU A 128 11.30 -3.95 7.61
N ALA A 129 10.71 -3.93 6.41
CA ALA A 129 9.26 -4.01 6.25
C ALA A 129 8.68 -5.33 6.81
N LEU A 130 9.39 -6.44 6.63
CA LEU A 130 8.99 -7.74 7.15
C LEU A 130 9.15 -7.84 8.67
N GLY A 131 10.23 -7.31 9.23
CA GLY A 131 10.44 -7.26 10.68
C GLY A 131 9.34 -6.46 11.38
N ILE A 132 9.01 -5.28 10.84
CA ILE A 132 7.89 -4.45 11.29
C ILE A 132 6.56 -5.22 11.18
N ALA A 133 6.30 -5.83 10.02
CA ALA A 133 5.05 -6.56 9.79
C ALA A 133 4.89 -7.78 10.71
N LYS A 134 5.98 -8.50 11.00
CA LYS A 134 6.03 -9.62 11.95
C LYS A 134 5.76 -9.11 13.36
N LYS A 135 6.50 -8.08 13.79
CA LYS A 135 6.39 -7.48 15.13
C LYS A 135 4.98 -6.99 15.46
N LEU A 136 4.32 -6.39 14.48
CA LEU A 136 2.99 -5.81 14.62
C LEU A 136 1.86 -6.79 14.32
N GLY A 137 2.16 -8.06 14.00
CA GLY A 137 1.15 -9.07 13.67
C GLY A 137 0.41 -8.83 12.35
N ILE A 138 0.94 -7.95 11.48
CA ILE A 138 0.41 -7.74 10.13
C ILE A 138 0.56 -9.03 9.32
N SER A 139 1.68 -9.74 9.47
CA SER A 139 1.87 -11.07 8.92
C SER A 139 2.36 -12.05 9.98
N ASN A 140 1.80 -13.26 9.97
CA ASN A 140 2.21 -14.37 10.82
C ASN A 140 3.07 -15.40 10.05
N GLY A 141 3.48 -15.08 8.82
CA GLY A 141 4.18 -16.00 7.92
C GLY A 141 3.26 -17.07 7.31
N ALA A 142 3.89 -18.06 6.68
CA ALA A 142 3.27 -19.24 6.08
C ALA A 142 3.35 -20.48 7.00
N GLY A 143 3.82 -20.31 8.24
CA GLY A 143 4.11 -21.38 9.20
C GLY A 143 5.61 -21.67 9.31
N ASN A 144 6.01 -22.38 10.36
CA ASN A 144 7.41 -22.78 10.64
C ASN A 144 8.42 -21.62 10.59
N ASP A 145 8.00 -20.41 10.98
CA ASP A 145 8.81 -19.19 10.94
C ASP A 145 9.32 -18.81 9.54
N VAL A 146 8.56 -19.13 8.49
CA VAL A 146 8.87 -18.81 7.08
C VAL A 146 7.82 -17.82 6.53
N PHE A 147 8.23 -16.88 5.68
CA PHE A 147 7.32 -15.92 5.05
C PHE A 147 7.03 -16.18 3.57
N ASN A 148 7.98 -16.79 2.85
CA ASN A 148 8.02 -16.94 1.39
C ASN A 148 8.01 -15.60 0.64
N PRO A 149 9.04 -14.75 0.79
CA PRO A 149 9.04 -13.38 0.26
C PRO A 149 8.86 -13.28 -1.25
N ASN A 150 9.39 -14.26 -1.99
CA ASN A 150 9.42 -14.27 -3.46
C ASN A 150 8.18 -14.93 -4.09
N GLU A 151 7.30 -15.55 -3.31
CA GLU A 151 6.05 -16.10 -3.82
C GLU A 151 5.07 -15.00 -4.19
N GLN A 152 4.22 -15.23 -5.20
CA GLN A 152 3.15 -14.30 -5.54
C GLN A 152 2.11 -14.25 -4.43
N ILE A 153 1.63 -13.05 -4.11
CA ILE A 153 0.63 -12.88 -3.07
C ILE A 153 -0.77 -13.23 -3.60
N SER A 154 -1.49 -14.07 -2.86
CA SER A 154 -2.90 -14.35 -3.13
C SER A 154 -3.76 -13.12 -2.81
N ARG A 155 -4.90 -12.98 -3.49
CA ARG A 155 -5.82 -11.86 -3.23
C ARG A 155 -6.37 -11.87 -1.80
N GLN A 156 -6.60 -13.04 -1.22
CA GLN A 156 -7.03 -13.12 0.19
C GLN A 156 -5.95 -12.65 1.16
N ASP A 157 -4.68 -13.02 0.95
CA ASP A 157 -3.59 -12.60 1.84
C ASP A 157 -3.33 -11.09 1.74
N LEU A 158 -3.43 -10.55 0.51
CA LEU A 158 -3.34 -9.11 0.27
C LEU A 158 -4.38 -8.35 1.11
N MET A 159 -5.62 -8.82 1.10
CA MET A 159 -6.71 -8.21 1.89
C MET A 159 -6.51 -8.38 3.39
N VAL A 160 -6.05 -9.56 3.84
CA VAL A 160 -5.71 -9.83 5.24
C VAL A 160 -4.63 -8.88 5.76
N PHE A 161 -3.50 -8.78 5.05
CA PHE A 161 -2.42 -7.88 5.44
C PHE A 161 -2.88 -6.42 5.46
N SER A 162 -3.66 -6.00 4.45
CA SER A 162 -4.23 -4.65 4.39
C SER A 162 -5.11 -4.35 5.61
N ARG A 163 -5.98 -5.28 6.00
CA ARG A 163 -6.90 -5.10 7.13
C ARG A 163 -6.15 -4.96 8.45
N ARG A 164 -5.19 -5.84 8.69
CA ARG A 164 -4.39 -5.86 9.91
C ARG A 164 -3.55 -4.60 10.05
N ALA A 165 -2.92 -4.17 8.96
CA ALA A 165 -2.13 -2.94 8.97
C ALA A 165 -2.98 -1.69 9.25
N LEU A 166 -4.19 -1.60 8.68
CA LEU A 166 -5.14 -0.52 9.00
C LEU A 166 -5.57 -0.52 10.48
N GLN A 167 -5.66 -1.70 11.08
CA GLN A 167 -5.99 -1.90 12.50
C GLN A 167 -4.90 -1.33 13.41
N ILE A 168 -3.63 -1.49 13.03
CA ILE A 168 -2.48 -0.92 13.76
C ILE A 168 -2.44 0.60 13.66
N PHE A 169 -2.83 1.16 12.51
CA PHE A 169 -2.87 2.61 12.29
C PHE A 169 -4.12 3.28 12.91
N GLU A 170 -4.83 2.58 13.79
CA GLU A 170 -6.06 3.03 14.46
C GLU A 170 -7.15 3.56 13.49
N VAL A 171 -7.08 3.16 12.21
CA VAL A 171 -8.13 3.48 11.26
C VAL A 171 -9.34 2.66 11.64
N VAL A 172 -10.45 3.35 11.93
CA VAL A 172 -11.71 2.71 12.30
C VAL A 172 -12.27 1.96 11.10
N ILE A 173 -11.86 0.70 10.98
CA ILE A 173 -12.40 -0.25 10.02
C ILE A 173 -13.43 -1.11 10.76
N PRO A 174 -14.71 -1.09 10.36
CA PRO A 174 -15.74 -1.87 11.01
C PRO A 174 -15.43 -3.36 10.91
N GLN A 175 -16.01 -4.12 11.85
CA GLN A 175 -15.96 -5.57 11.78
C GLN A 175 -16.65 -6.06 10.51
N GLY A 176 -15.99 -7.03 9.86
CA GLY A 176 -16.50 -7.74 8.69
C GLY A 176 -17.39 -8.91 9.10
N SER A 177 -18.37 -9.23 8.27
CA SER A 177 -19.25 -10.38 8.47
C SER A 177 -19.49 -11.14 7.18
N ALA A 178 -19.95 -12.38 7.28
CA ALA A 178 -20.31 -13.19 6.11
C ALA A 178 -21.38 -12.51 5.22
N ALA A 179 -22.21 -11.63 5.77
CA ALA A 179 -23.20 -10.86 5.01
C ALA A 179 -22.54 -9.88 4.03
N ASP A 180 -21.41 -9.28 4.41
CA ASP A 180 -20.70 -8.29 3.59
C ASP A 180 -20.11 -8.90 2.30
N ILE A 181 -19.88 -10.22 2.31
CA ILE A 181 -19.34 -10.99 1.18
C ILE A 181 -20.36 -11.96 0.57
N GLN A 182 -21.63 -11.91 0.99
CA GLN A 182 -22.65 -12.87 0.55
C GLN A 182 -22.89 -12.83 -0.96
N LYS A 183 -22.73 -11.65 -1.58
CA LYS A 183 -22.87 -11.45 -3.03
C LYS A 183 -21.83 -12.22 -3.86
N PHE A 184 -20.72 -12.63 -3.24
CA PHE A 184 -19.64 -13.32 -3.95
C PHE A 184 -19.90 -14.82 -3.99
N GLY A 185 -19.94 -15.37 -5.21
CA GLY A 185 -20.25 -16.78 -5.47
C GLY A 185 -19.13 -17.72 -5.03
N ASP A 186 -17.89 -17.24 -5.04
CA ASP A 186 -16.66 -17.96 -4.69
C ASP A 186 -16.20 -17.72 -3.24
N ARG A 187 -17.03 -17.10 -2.40
CA ARG A 187 -16.68 -16.81 -0.99
C ARG A 187 -16.33 -18.06 -0.18
N SER A 188 -16.83 -19.24 -0.56
CA SER A 188 -16.49 -20.52 0.07
C SER A 188 -15.06 -20.98 -0.22
N GLU A 189 -14.38 -20.38 -1.19
CA GLU A 189 -12.97 -20.66 -1.47
C GLU A 189 -12.01 -19.91 -0.54
N LEU A 190 -12.51 -18.93 0.24
CA LEU A 190 -11.73 -18.23 1.24
C LEU A 190 -11.23 -19.22 2.30
N ALA A 191 -9.95 -19.09 2.66
CA ALA A 191 -9.46 -19.74 3.86
C ALA A 191 -10.17 -19.17 5.11
N ALA A 192 -10.39 -20.02 6.12
CA ALA A 192 -11.10 -19.63 7.34
C ALA A 192 -10.50 -18.39 8.01
N TYR A 193 -9.17 -18.25 8.01
CA TYR A 193 -8.47 -17.09 8.59
C TYR A 193 -8.72 -15.78 7.85
N ALA A 194 -9.15 -15.83 6.58
CA ALA A 194 -9.28 -14.66 5.73
C ALA A 194 -10.69 -14.07 5.72
N VAL A 195 -11.71 -14.81 6.19
CA VAL A 195 -13.12 -14.46 6.01
C VAL A 195 -13.45 -13.09 6.62
N GLU A 196 -13.06 -12.86 7.87
CA GLU A 196 -13.35 -11.62 8.59
C GLU A 196 -12.63 -10.43 7.97
N ASP A 197 -11.33 -10.58 7.70
CA ASP A 197 -10.50 -9.52 7.16
C ASP A 197 -10.94 -9.11 5.75
N VAL A 198 -11.24 -10.10 4.89
CA VAL A 198 -11.76 -9.86 3.54
C VAL A 198 -13.11 -9.17 3.59
N ALA A 199 -14.01 -9.60 4.48
CA ALA A 199 -15.31 -8.97 4.64
C ALA A 199 -15.20 -7.50 5.07
N ALA A 200 -14.30 -7.17 5.99
CA ALA A 200 -14.08 -5.80 6.43
C ALA A 200 -13.53 -4.91 5.29
N ILE A 201 -12.56 -5.41 4.52
CA ILE A 201 -11.97 -4.69 3.38
C ILE A 201 -12.99 -4.45 2.24
N VAL A 202 -13.87 -5.42 1.99
CA VAL A 202 -14.98 -5.30 1.05
C VAL A 202 -16.00 -4.26 1.52
N LYS A 203 -16.40 -4.33 2.78
CA LYS A 203 -17.37 -3.41 3.40
C LYS A 203 -16.91 -1.96 3.30
N GLU A 204 -15.62 -1.73 3.52
CA GLU A 204 -14.97 -0.42 3.39
C GLU A 204 -14.73 0.03 1.95
N ARG A 205 -15.12 -0.80 0.96
CA ARG A 205 -14.95 -0.59 -0.48
C ARG A 205 -13.49 -0.38 -0.89
N ILE A 206 -12.56 -0.85 -0.08
CA ILE A 206 -11.14 -0.89 -0.42
C ILE A 206 -10.93 -1.91 -1.55
N VAL A 207 -11.59 -3.08 -1.46
CA VAL A 207 -11.70 -4.05 -2.56
C VAL A 207 -13.16 -4.20 -2.97
N SER A 208 -13.41 -4.25 -4.28
CA SER A 208 -14.78 -4.32 -4.83
C SER A 208 -15.13 -5.69 -5.43
N GLY A 209 -14.14 -6.56 -5.59
CA GLY A 209 -14.25 -7.82 -6.35
C GLY A 209 -14.27 -7.61 -7.87
N SER A 210 -14.45 -8.70 -8.61
CA SER A 210 -14.64 -8.72 -10.06
C SER A 210 -16.07 -9.18 -10.36
N GLY A 211 -17.01 -8.23 -10.42
CA GLY A 211 -18.44 -8.56 -10.46
C GLY A 211 -18.86 -9.30 -9.18
N ASN A 212 -19.28 -10.56 -9.34
CA ASN A 212 -19.73 -11.43 -8.25
C ASN A 212 -18.65 -12.42 -7.77
N THR A 213 -17.37 -12.17 -8.05
CA THR A 213 -16.26 -12.99 -7.54
C THR A 213 -15.20 -12.18 -6.78
N LEU A 214 -14.56 -12.81 -5.79
CA LEU A 214 -13.40 -12.28 -5.07
C LEU A 214 -12.08 -12.75 -5.69
N ASN A 215 -12.08 -13.94 -6.27
CA ASN A 215 -10.94 -14.75 -6.73
C ASN A 215 -9.89 -14.94 -5.62
N PRO A 216 -10.26 -15.48 -4.44
CA PRO A 216 -9.43 -15.41 -3.23
C PRO A 216 -8.06 -16.07 -3.38
N LYS A 217 -7.98 -17.14 -4.17
CA LYS A 217 -6.74 -17.90 -4.43
C LYS A 217 -5.94 -17.40 -5.64
N ALA A 218 -6.51 -16.51 -6.45
CA ALA A 218 -5.78 -15.93 -7.57
C ALA A 218 -4.69 -14.99 -7.04
N TYR A 219 -3.61 -14.83 -7.82
CA TYR A 219 -2.56 -13.88 -7.50
C TYR A 219 -2.96 -12.46 -7.85
N ALA A 220 -2.56 -11.50 -7.01
CA ALA A 220 -2.80 -10.09 -7.27
C ALA A 220 -1.75 -9.52 -8.22
N THR A 221 -2.18 -8.61 -9.10
CA THR A 221 -1.25 -7.88 -9.97
C THR A 221 -0.70 -6.62 -9.31
N ARG A 222 0.40 -6.07 -9.84
CA ARG A 222 0.96 -4.78 -9.41
C ARG A 222 -0.03 -3.63 -9.57
N ALA A 223 -0.87 -3.66 -10.61
CA ALA A 223 -1.93 -2.67 -10.80
C ALA A 223 -3.01 -2.75 -9.71
N GLU A 224 -3.43 -3.96 -9.36
CA GLU A 224 -4.41 -4.16 -8.29
C GLU A 224 -3.86 -3.72 -6.93
N ALA A 225 -2.60 -4.05 -6.63
CA ALA A 225 -1.91 -3.57 -5.44
C ALA A 225 -1.88 -2.04 -5.40
N ALA A 226 -1.51 -1.37 -6.49
CA ALA A 226 -1.48 0.10 -6.55
C ALA A 226 -2.87 0.73 -6.29
N VAL A 227 -3.94 0.17 -6.86
CA VAL A 227 -5.30 0.67 -6.61
C VAL A 227 -5.71 0.51 -5.14
N ILE A 228 -5.44 -0.67 -4.56
CA ILE A 228 -5.81 -0.95 -3.18
C ILE A 228 -5.03 -0.02 -2.23
N MET A 229 -3.73 0.14 -2.46
CA MET A 229 -2.88 1.04 -1.66
C MET A 229 -3.30 2.50 -1.81
N TYR A 230 -3.71 2.94 -3.00
CA TYR A 230 -4.23 4.29 -3.21
C TYR A 230 -5.55 4.52 -2.46
N ARG A 231 -6.44 3.53 -2.43
CA ARG A 231 -7.68 3.59 -1.64
C ARG A 231 -7.40 3.64 -0.14
N ILE A 232 -6.43 2.86 0.34
CA ILE A 232 -5.97 2.90 1.74
C ILE A 232 -5.37 4.25 2.06
N PHE A 233 -4.46 4.74 1.22
CA PHE A 233 -3.81 6.03 1.38
C PHE A 233 -4.84 7.16 1.55
N ASN A 234 -5.92 7.14 0.76
CA ASN A 234 -6.98 8.14 0.83
C ASN A 234 -7.93 8.00 2.03
N LYS A 235 -7.83 6.92 2.82
CA LYS A 235 -8.60 6.74 4.06
C LYS A 235 -7.90 7.27 5.31
N LEU A 236 -6.57 7.45 5.27
CA LEU A 236 -5.81 8.01 6.40
C LEU A 236 -6.17 9.48 6.67
#